data_AF-A0A374I9G3-F1
#
_entry.id   AF-A0A374I9G3-F1
#
_cell.length_a   1.000
_cell.length_b   1.000
_cell.length_c   1.000
_cell.angle_alpha   90.00
_cell.angle_beta   90.00
_cell.angle_gamma   90.00
#
_symmetry.space_group_name_H-M   'P 1'
#
loop_
_entity.id
_entity.type
_entity.pdbx_description
1 polymer ?
#
loop_
_entity_poly.entity_id
_entity_poly.type
_entity_poly.pdbx_seq_one_letter_code
_entity_poly.pdbx_strand_id
1 'polypeptide(L)'
;MKKDCLTTFSKVDFNTFEPEEDKIRIEDIAHALSMMTRANGHFPQFFSVGQHCIQCCHEATARNYLPQTALACLLHDGSEAYLADITRPVKKNMTMYLQIEEQLQHMIYTKFLGYVPEGEEAELITNIDDSCLYYEFLHFMDEKMYSVEPVMVSTPSYEFQPMADVEKEFLSLFEELKEKIREEESKK
;
A
#
# COMPACT_ATOMS: atom_id res chain seq x y z
N MET A 1 23.40 9.85 17.81
CA MET A 1 22.45 9.29 16.81
C MET A 1 22.57 7.79 16.88
N LYS A 2 21.44 7.07 16.97
CA LYS A 2 21.45 5.62 16.73
C LYS A 2 21.81 5.42 15.26
N LYS A 3 22.75 4.51 14.99
CA LYS A 3 23.29 4.31 13.64
C LYS A 3 22.17 3.76 12.74
N ASP A 4 22.05 4.29 11.53
CA ASP A 4 21.18 3.76 10.48
C ASP A 4 19.66 3.71 10.80
N CYS A 5 19.19 4.51 11.77
CA CYS A 5 17.77 4.67 12.08
C CYS A 5 17.14 5.92 11.46
N LEU A 6 15.90 5.80 10.98
CA LEU A 6 14.96 6.92 10.81
C LEU A 6 14.08 7.07 12.06
N THR A 7 13.52 8.26 12.29
CA THR A 7 12.52 8.49 13.35
C THR A 7 11.15 8.61 12.71
N THR A 8 10.22 7.72 13.07
CA THR A 8 8.85 7.70 12.52
C THR A 8 7.98 8.84 13.07
N PHE A 9 6.78 9.00 12.51
CA PHE A 9 5.79 9.98 12.97
C PHE A 9 5.43 9.82 14.46
N SER A 10 5.24 8.58 14.90
CA SER A 10 4.97 8.21 16.28
C SER A 10 6.23 8.17 17.17
N LYS A 11 7.36 8.68 16.65
CA LYS A 11 8.65 8.85 17.32
C LYS A 11 9.35 7.54 17.67
N VAL A 12 9.18 6.52 16.83
CA VAL A 12 9.92 5.25 16.93
C VAL A 12 11.21 5.35 16.13
N ASP A 13 12.32 4.90 16.71
CA ASP A 13 13.59 4.73 15.99
C ASP A 13 13.54 3.41 15.20
N PHE A 14 13.44 3.51 13.87
CA PHE A 14 13.27 2.38 12.97
C PHE A 14 14.53 2.16 12.10
N ASN A 15 15.09 0.96 12.13
CA ASN A 15 16.19 0.54 11.27
C ASN A 15 15.63 -0.33 10.14
N THR A 16 15.73 0.12 8.89
CA THR A 16 15.21 -0.62 7.73
C THR A 16 16.05 -1.85 7.38
N PHE A 17 17.32 -1.89 7.77
CA PHE A 17 18.23 -3.02 7.52
C PHE A 17 18.09 -4.12 8.58
N GLU A 18 17.58 -3.77 9.76
CA GLU A 18 17.32 -4.69 10.87
C GLU A 18 15.93 -4.37 11.45
N PRO A 19 14.85 -4.58 10.68
CA PRO A 19 13.51 -4.22 11.11
C PRO A 19 13.07 -5.10 12.28
N GLU A 20 12.39 -4.47 13.25
CA GLU A 20 11.80 -5.14 14.41
C GLU A 20 10.27 -5.02 14.30
N GLU A 21 9.56 -6.15 14.38
CA GLU A 21 8.11 -6.19 14.14
C GLU A 21 7.32 -5.29 15.10
N ASP A 22 7.71 -5.22 16.37
CA ASP A 22 7.07 -4.41 17.41
C ASP A 22 7.15 -2.89 17.14
N LYS A 23 8.11 -2.47 16.30
CA LYS A 23 8.28 -1.08 15.87
C LYS A 23 7.47 -0.70 14.64
N ILE A 24 6.90 -1.66 13.93
CA ILE A 24 5.98 -1.40 12.82
C ILE A 24 4.62 -0.99 13.42
N ARG A 25 4.15 0.21 13.08
CA ARG A 25 2.88 0.77 13.54
C ARG A 25 2.02 1.17 12.36
N ILE A 26 0.73 0.87 12.42
CA ILE A 26 -0.20 1.17 11.32
C ILE A 26 -0.36 2.69 11.15
N GLU A 27 -0.27 3.44 12.25
CA GLU A 27 -0.32 4.91 12.25
C GLU A 27 0.89 5.52 11.54
N ASP A 28 2.07 4.91 11.70
CA ASP A 28 3.29 5.36 11.00
C ASP A 28 3.19 5.09 9.50
N ILE A 29 2.63 3.94 9.11
CA ILE A 29 2.38 3.59 7.70
C ILE A 29 1.36 4.56 7.10
N ALA A 30 0.16 4.66 7.69
CA ALA A 30 -0.91 5.52 7.19
C ALA A 30 -0.44 6.98 7.06
N HIS A 31 0.27 7.50 8.07
CA HIS A 31 0.81 8.85 8.03
C HIS A 31 1.82 9.02 6.90
N ALA A 32 2.85 8.18 6.83
CA ALA A 32 3.90 8.31 5.82
C ALA A 32 3.35 8.17 4.40
N LEU A 33 2.49 7.17 4.15
CA LEU A 33 1.88 6.95 2.84
C LEU A 33 0.93 8.08 2.43
N SER A 34 0.22 8.72 3.37
CA SER A 34 -0.61 9.88 3.07
C SER A 34 0.19 11.10 2.58
N MET A 35 1.47 11.18 2.99
CA MET A 35 2.40 12.26 2.66
C MET A 35 3.28 11.96 1.43
N MET A 36 3.39 10.69 1.04
CA MET A 36 4.28 10.23 -0.02
C MET A 36 3.64 10.40 -1.39
N THR A 37 4.27 11.16 -2.28
CA THR A 37 3.77 11.38 -3.64
C THR A 37 4.00 10.15 -4.52
N ARG A 38 3.00 9.81 -5.35
CA ARG A 38 3.18 8.83 -6.43
C ARG A 38 3.85 9.41 -7.65
N ALA A 39 4.34 8.51 -8.50
CA ALA A 39 4.98 8.80 -9.78
C ALA A 39 6.13 9.82 -9.63
N ASN A 40 6.79 9.84 -8.47
CA ASN A 40 7.83 10.79 -8.11
C ASN A 40 7.42 12.27 -8.36
N GLY A 41 6.13 12.59 -8.17
CA GLY A 41 5.59 13.94 -8.31
C GLY A 41 5.41 14.41 -9.75
N HIS A 42 5.43 13.51 -10.74
CA HIS A 42 5.24 13.86 -12.15
C HIS A 42 3.77 13.96 -12.59
N PHE A 43 2.82 13.52 -11.77
CA PHE A 43 1.41 13.80 -11.99
C PHE A 43 1.13 15.32 -11.88
N PRO A 44 0.13 15.84 -12.60
CA PRO A 44 -0.17 17.28 -12.63
C PRO A 44 -0.72 17.82 -11.30
N GLN A 45 -1.09 16.92 -10.37
CA GLN A 45 -1.46 17.25 -9.00
C GLN A 45 -0.95 16.20 -8.02
N PHE A 46 -0.94 16.56 -6.73
CA PHE A 46 -0.56 15.63 -5.68
C PHE A 46 -1.54 14.47 -5.62
N PHE A 47 -0.99 13.26 -5.68
CA PHE A 47 -1.70 12.00 -5.48
C PHE A 47 -0.79 11.11 -4.65
N SER A 48 -1.25 10.71 -3.47
CA SER A 48 -0.39 10.01 -2.53
C SER A 48 -0.39 8.49 -2.73
N VAL A 49 0.65 7.83 -2.21
CA VAL A 49 0.68 6.36 -2.12
C VAL A 49 -0.50 5.87 -1.27
N GLY A 50 -0.84 6.60 -0.20
CA GLY A 50 -2.03 6.29 0.62
C GLY A 50 -3.33 6.30 -0.18
N GLN A 51 -3.55 7.27 -1.08
CA GLN A 51 -4.72 7.29 -1.95
C GLN A 51 -4.76 6.07 -2.88
N HIS A 52 -3.62 5.68 -3.44
CA HIS A 52 -3.51 4.48 -4.26
C HIS A 52 -3.86 3.20 -3.48
N CYS A 53 -3.28 2.99 -2.29
CA CYS A 53 -3.60 1.83 -1.47
C CYS A 53 -5.10 1.75 -1.11
N ILE A 54 -5.73 2.90 -0.82
CA ILE A 54 -7.17 3.00 -0.58
C ILE A 54 -7.96 2.59 -1.83
N GLN A 55 -7.57 3.05 -3.01
CA GLN A 55 -8.21 2.65 -4.27
C GLN A 55 -8.08 1.14 -4.53
N CYS A 56 -6.90 0.56 -4.27
CA CYS A 56 -6.68 -0.89 -4.38
C CYS A 56 -7.60 -1.67 -3.41
N CYS A 57 -7.73 -1.20 -2.17
CA CYS A 57 -8.64 -1.77 -1.17
C CYS A 57 -10.12 -1.69 -1.61
N HIS A 58 -10.55 -0.54 -2.13
CA HIS A 58 -11.91 -0.35 -2.65
C HIS A 58 -12.19 -1.24 -3.87
N GLU A 59 -11.22 -1.40 -4.77
CA GLU A 59 -11.34 -2.31 -5.91
C GLU A 59 -11.47 -3.77 -5.47
N ALA A 60 -10.65 -4.23 -4.52
CA ALA A 60 -10.76 -5.58 -3.97
C ALA A 60 -12.13 -5.82 -3.33
N THR A 61 -12.62 -4.83 -2.58
CA THR A 61 -13.95 -4.87 -1.95
C THR A 61 -15.06 -4.89 -2.99
N ALA A 62 -14.97 -4.07 -4.05
CA ALA A 62 -15.95 -4.02 -5.13
C ALA A 62 -15.99 -5.32 -5.96
N ARG A 63 -14.86 -6.00 -6.10
CA ARG A 63 -14.77 -7.36 -6.67
C ARG A 63 -15.29 -8.45 -5.75
N ASN A 64 -15.74 -8.10 -4.54
CA ASN A 64 -16.24 -9.02 -3.53
C ASN A 64 -15.19 -10.09 -3.16
N TYR A 65 -13.92 -9.70 -3.12
CA TYR A 65 -12.84 -10.53 -2.58
C TYR A 65 -12.94 -10.61 -1.05
N LEU A 66 -12.22 -11.55 -0.47
CA LEU A 66 -12.21 -11.77 0.98
C LEU A 66 -11.65 -10.52 1.71
N PRO A 67 -12.11 -10.24 2.94
CA PRO A 67 -11.59 -9.12 3.72
C PRO A 67 -10.06 -9.14 3.91
N GLN A 68 -9.45 -10.33 3.99
CA GLN A 68 -8.01 -10.51 4.07
C GLN A 68 -7.31 -9.99 2.79
N THR A 69 -7.86 -10.30 1.62
CA THR A 69 -7.32 -9.84 0.33
C THR A 69 -7.49 -8.33 0.16
N ALA A 70 -8.62 -7.76 0.62
CA ALA A 70 -8.80 -6.30 0.62
C ALA A 70 -7.82 -5.60 1.58
N LEU A 71 -7.58 -6.18 2.77
CA LEU A 71 -6.59 -5.66 3.71
C LEU A 71 -5.16 -5.81 3.17
N ALA A 72 -4.86 -6.88 2.45
CA ALA A 72 -3.59 -7.04 1.76
C ALA A 72 -3.40 -5.95 0.69
N CYS A 73 -4.43 -5.65 -0.10
CA CYS A 73 -4.40 -4.53 -1.06
C CYS A 73 -4.22 -3.17 -0.37
N LEU A 74 -4.80 -2.94 0.81
CA LEU A 74 -4.56 -1.72 1.58
C LEU A 74 -3.11 -1.60 2.07
N LEU A 75 -2.46 -2.73 2.36
CA LEU A 75 -1.12 -2.77 2.96
C LEU A 75 0.02 -2.98 1.97
N HIS A 76 -0.26 -3.16 0.67
CA HIS A 76 0.74 -3.68 -0.29
C HIS A 76 1.98 -2.80 -0.49
N ASP A 77 1.83 -1.47 -0.36
CA ASP A 77 2.94 -0.50 -0.37
C ASP A 77 3.39 -0.09 1.05
N GLY A 78 3.00 -0.85 2.08
CA GLY A 78 3.29 -0.52 3.48
C GLY A 78 4.79 -0.36 3.78
N SER A 79 5.65 -1.11 3.09
CA SER A 79 7.10 -1.00 3.20
C SER A 79 7.66 0.34 2.70
N GLU A 80 6.98 1.01 1.77
CA GLU A 80 7.38 2.31 1.24
C GLU A 80 7.36 3.40 2.32
N ALA A 81 6.53 3.25 3.36
CA ALA A 81 6.52 4.14 4.53
C ALA A 81 7.91 4.27 5.21
N TYR A 82 8.78 3.26 5.02
CA TYR A 82 10.13 3.22 5.58
C TYR A 82 11.24 3.30 4.51
N LEU A 83 10.93 3.03 3.24
CA LEU A 83 11.91 2.91 2.14
C LEU A 83 11.77 3.95 1.01
N ALA A 84 10.65 4.69 0.98
CA ALA A 84 10.17 5.58 -0.10
C ALA A 84 9.63 4.87 -1.35
N ASP A 85 8.68 5.51 -2.04
CA ASP A 85 8.18 5.09 -3.36
C ASP A 85 9.28 5.30 -4.42
N ILE A 86 9.82 4.18 -4.93
CA ILE A 86 10.77 4.19 -6.05
C ILE A 86 10.07 3.74 -7.32
N THR A 87 10.04 4.65 -8.31
CA THR A 87 9.41 4.37 -9.60
C THR A 87 9.92 3.06 -10.25
N ARG A 88 8.97 2.28 -10.78
CA ARG A 88 9.20 0.95 -11.38
C ARG A 88 10.38 0.86 -12.38
N PRO A 89 10.64 1.85 -13.27
CA PRO A 89 11.73 1.74 -14.26
C PRO A 89 13.13 1.60 -13.65
N VAL A 90 13.38 2.23 -12.50
CA VAL A 90 14.69 2.20 -11.82
C VAL A 90 14.74 1.07 -10.78
N LYS A 91 13.64 0.86 -10.05
CA LYS A 91 13.50 -0.11 -8.94
C LYS A 91 14.00 -1.51 -9.30
N LYS A 92 13.71 -1.99 -10.52
CA LYS A 92 14.17 -3.31 -11.02
C LYS A 92 15.69 -3.53 -11.05
N ASN A 93 16.48 -2.45 -11.00
CA ASN A 93 17.94 -2.52 -11.00
C ASN A 93 18.54 -2.36 -9.58
N MET A 94 17.71 -2.28 -8.53
CA MET A 94 18.13 -2.01 -7.16
C MET A 94 18.00 -3.28 -6.29
N THR A 95 18.83 -4.29 -6.55
CA THR A 95 18.71 -5.62 -5.90
C THR A 95 18.66 -5.56 -4.37
N MET A 96 19.52 -4.76 -3.73
CA MET A 96 19.53 -4.65 -2.27
C MET A 96 18.26 -3.98 -1.73
N TYR A 97 17.72 -2.99 -2.46
CA TYR A 97 16.46 -2.34 -2.10
C TYR A 97 15.30 -3.34 -2.16
N LEU A 98 15.20 -4.10 -3.26
CA LEU A 98 14.15 -5.12 -3.44
C LEU A 98 14.17 -6.19 -2.34
N GLN A 99 15.36 -6.62 -1.91
CA GLN A 99 15.49 -7.60 -0.81
C GLN A 99 14.99 -7.04 0.53
N ILE A 100 15.34 -5.79 0.84
CA ILE A 100 14.92 -5.14 2.09
C ILE A 100 13.40 -4.87 2.06
N GLU A 101 12.91 -4.40 0.92
CA GLU A 101 11.49 -4.14 0.70
C GLU A 101 10.65 -5.41 0.85
N GLU A 102 11.03 -6.51 0.20
CA GLU A 102 10.35 -7.80 0.32
C GLU A 102 10.33 -8.28 1.79
N GLN A 103 11.48 -8.24 2.48
CA GLN A 103 11.56 -8.62 3.89
C GLN A 103 10.61 -7.79 4.76
N LEU A 104 10.62 -6.47 4.58
CA LEU A 104 9.79 -5.56 5.36
C LEU A 104 8.30 -5.73 5.05
N GLN A 105 7.96 -5.90 3.77
CA GLN A 105 6.60 -6.12 3.32
C GLN A 105 6.03 -7.43 3.87
N HIS A 106 6.82 -8.51 3.90
CA HIS A 106 6.44 -9.78 4.53
C HIS A 106 6.20 -9.63 6.03
N MET A 107 7.02 -8.84 6.73
CA MET A 107 6.81 -8.54 8.15
C MET A 107 5.52 -7.75 8.38
N ILE A 108 5.22 -6.76 7.53
CA ILE A 108 3.97 -5.98 7.60
C ILE A 108 2.76 -6.90 7.40
N TYR A 109 2.77 -7.74 6.36
CA TYR A 109 1.70 -8.71 6.14
C TYR A 109 1.57 -9.69 7.29
N THR A 110 2.67 -10.30 7.75
CA THR A 110 2.63 -11.25 8.87
C THR A 110 2.07 -10.59 10.13
N LYS A 111 2.47 -9.36 10.45
CA LYS A 111 1.98 -8.62 11.61
C LYS A 111 0.48 -8.33 11.54
N PHE A 112 -0.02 -7.89 10.39
CA PHE A 112 -1.39 -7.37 10.28
C PHE A 112 -2.41 -8.37 9.73
N LEU A 113 -1.99 -9.30 8.87
CA LEU A 113 -2.80 -10.41 8.34
C LEU A 113 -2.59 -11.74 9.06
N GLY A 114 -1.45 -11.93 9.72
CA GLY A 114 -1.07 -13.22 10.33
C GLY A 114 -0.36 -14.19 9.37
N TYR A 115 -0.23 -13.82 8.10
CA TYR A 115 0.44 -14.60 7.05
C TYR A 115 0.91 -13.68 5.91
N VAL A 116 1.72 -14.22 5.00
CA VAL A 116 2.12 -13.55 3.75
C VAL A 116 1.23 -14.07 2.61
N PRO A 117 0.52 -13.21 1.87
CA PRO A 117 -0.23 -13.63 0.69
C PRO A 117 0.67 -14.33 -0.33
N GLU A 118 0.26 -15.52 -0.78
CA GLU A 118 0.99 -16.35 -1.75
C GLU A 118 0.02 -16.91 -2.81
N GLY A 119 0.57 -17.39 -3.93
CA GLY A 119 -0.21 -18.04 -4.99
C GLY A 119 -1.28 -17.12 -5.59
N GLU A 120 -2.51 -17.64 -5.71
CA GLU A 120 -3.64 -16.91 -6.32
C GLU A 120 -3.91 -15.57 -5.63
N GLU A 121 -3.81 -15.48 -4.29
CA GLU A 121 -4.07 -14.23 -3.58
C GLU A 121 -3.03 -13.15 -3.92
N ALA A 122 -1.75 -13.51 -4.02
CA ALA A 122 -0.70 -12.58 -4.43
C ALA A 122 -0.91 -12.07 -5.87
N GLU A 123 -1.39 -12.95 -6.76
CA GLU A 123 -1.76 -12.56 -8.13
C GLU A 123 -2.96 -11.59 -8.13
N LEU A 124 -3.96 -11.80 -7.29
CA LEU A 124 -5.10 -10.87 -7.16
C LEU A 124 -4.65 -9.48 -6.72
N ILE A 125 -3.78 -9.40 -5.71
CA ILE A 125 -3.24 -8.12 -5.19
C ILE A 125 -2.44 -7.40 -6.29
N THR A 126 -1.54 -8.12 -6.97
CA THR A 126 -0.72 -7.56 -8.06
C THR A 126 -1.60 -7.05 -9.20
N ASN A 127 -2.62 -7.81 -9.60
CA ASN A 127 -3.55 -7.41 -10.66
C ASN A 127 -4.34 -6.16 -10.29
N ILE A 128 -4.70 -5.97 -9.02
CA ILE A 128 -5.38 -4.77 -8.54
C ILE A 128 -4.45 -3.56 -8.58
N ASP A 129 -3.23 -3.67 -8.03
CA ASP A 129 -2.22 -2.59 -8.09
C ASP A 129 -1.99 -2.15 -9.54
N ASP A 130 -1.72 -3.10 -10.44
CA ASP A 130 -1.52 -2.82 -11.87
C ASP A 130 -2.73 -2.17 -12.54
N SER A 131 -3.94 -2.56 -12.13
CA SER A 131 -5.18 -1.95 -12.64
C SER A 131 -5.29 -0.50 -12.18
N CYS A 132 -5.11 -0.22 -10.88
CA CYS A 132 -5.13 1.13 -10.34
C CYS A 132 -4.06 2.02 -10.98
N LEU A 133 -2.81 1.52 -11.10
CA LEU A 133 -1.72 2.22 -11.79
C LEU A 133 -2.10 2.60 -13.23
N TYR A 134 -2.71 1.68 -13.98
CA TYR A 134 -3.13 1.96 -15.36
C TYR A 134 -4.08 3.15 -15.43
N TYR A 135 -5.13 3.17 -14.61
CA TYR A 135 -6.12 4.23 -14.65
C TYR A 135 -5.61 5.55 -14.05
N GLU A 136 -4.66 5.52 -13.11
CA GLU A 136 -3.93 6.72 -12.66
C GLU A 136 -3.19 7.39 -13.81
N PHE A 137 -2.38 6.63 -14.56
CA PHE A 137 -1.62 7.17 -15.70
C PHE A 137 -2.53 7.59 -16.85
N LEU A 138 -3.60 6.83 -17.11
CA LEU A 138 -4.59 7.21 -18.10
C LEU A 138 -5.26 8.55 -17.72
N HIS A 139 -5.61 8.74 -16.45
CA HIS A 139 -6.25 9.96 -15.97
C HIS A 139 -5.29 11.16 -15.96
N PHE A 140 -4.12 11.00 -15.35
CA PHE A 140 -3.20 12.11 -15.09
C PHE A 140 -2.31 12.46 -16.29
N MET A 141 -1.99 11.49 -17.13
CA MET A 141 -0.98 11.63 -18.19
C MET A 141 -1.52 11.34 -19.60
N ASP A 142 -2.81 10.93 -19.73
CA ASP A 142 -3.38 10.42 -20.99
C ASP A 142 -2.54 9.27 -21.58
N GLU A 143 -1.90 8.48 -20.69
CA GLU A 143 -0.97 7.43 -21.07
C GLU A 143 -1.54 6.04 -20.75
N LYS A 144 -1.57 5.18 -21.76
CA LYS A 144 -1.93 3.76 -21.58
C LYS A 144 -0.68 2.96 -21.24
N MET A 145 -0.54 2.57 -19.98
CA MET A 145 0.59 1.78 -19.49
C MET A 145 0.68 0.38 -20.14
N TYR A 146 -0.48 -0.20 -20.48
CA TYR A 146 -0.60 -1.53 -21.07
C TYR A 146 -1.42 -1.50 -22.37
N SER A 147 -1.19 -2.48 -23.24
CA SER A 147 -1.93 -2.62 -24.51
C SER A 147 -3.37 -3.09 -24.31
N VAL A 148 -3.60 -3.87 -23.25
CA VAL A 148 -4.92 -4.36 -22.84
C VAL A 148 -5.38 -3.53 -21.64
N GLU A 149 -6.55 -2.94 -21.76
CA GLU A 149 -7.17 -2.18 -20.68
C GLU A 149 -7.63 -3.13 -19.57
N PRO A 150 -7.17 -2.93 -18.31
CA PRO A 150 -7.58 -3.76 -17.20
C PRO A 150 -9.03 -3.48 -16.82
N VAL A 151 -9.70 -4.51 -16.30
CA VAL A 151 -11.07 -4.39 -15.79
C VAL A 151 -11.02 -3.69 -14.43
N MET A 152 -11.88 -2.69 -14.23
CA MET A 152 -12.14 -2.08 -12.92
C MET A 152 -13.61 -2.23 -12.57
N VAL A 153 -13.91 -2.58 -11.31
CA VAL A 153 -15.28 -2.72 -10.80
C VAL A 153 -15.67 -1.53 -9.93
N SER A 154 -14.71 -0.98 -9.18
CA SER A 154 -14.86 0.25 -8.41
C SER A 154 -14.80 1.49 -9.32
N THR A 155 -15.09 2.65 -8.74
CA THR A 155 -14.95 3.95 -9.41
C THR A 155 -13.90 4.77 -8.64
N PRO A 156 -12.62 4.72 -9.06
CA PRO A 156 -11.56 5.46 -8.38
C PRO A 156 -11.77 6.97 -8.49
N SER A 157 -11.43 7.69 -7.42
CA SER A 157 -11.43 9.16 -7.38
C SER A 157 -10.00 9.68 -7.48
N TYR A 158 -9.75 10.50 -8.50
CA TYR A 158 -8.45 11.14 -8.72
C TYR A 158 -8.40 12.58 -8.24
N GLU A 159 -9.45 13.06 -7.56
CA GLU A 159 -9.48 14.38 -6.94
C GLU A 159 -8.39 14.54 -5.88
N PHE A 160 -7.93 15.78 -5.70
CA PHE A 160 -7.01 16.12 -4.62
C PHE A 160 -7.64 15.77 -3.26
N GLN A 161 -6.90 15.02 -2.43
CA GLN A 161 -7.29 14.71 -1.06
C GLN A 161 -6.25 15.28 -0.09
N PRO A 162 -6.67 16.02 0.96
CA PRO A 162 -5.77 16.40 2.04
C PRO A 162 -5.14 15.17 2.71
N MET A 163 -3.85 15.23 3.03
CA MET A 163 -3.13 14.10 3.62
C MET A 163 -3.78 13.58 4.90
N ALA A 164 -4.31 14.48 5.74
CA ALA A 164 -5.04 14.10 6.95
C ALA A 164 -6.33 13.30 6.67
N ASP A 165 -7.01 13.55 5.56
CA ASP A 165 -8.21 12.81 5.17
C ASP A 165 -7.84 11.43 4.64
N VAL A 166 -6.76 11.34 3.85
CA VAL A 166 -6.18 10.07 3.36
C VAL A 166 -5.72 9.19 4.53
N GLU A 167 -4.95 9.76 5.48
CA GLU A 167 -4.49 9.05 6.68
C GLU A 167 -5.68 8.50 7.48
N LYS A 168 -6.71 9.33 7.69
CA LYS A 168 -7.91 8.95 8.42
C LYS A 168 -8.70 7.83 7.71
N GLU A 169 -8.89 7.94 6.40
CA GLU A 169 -9.60 6.91 5.62
C GLU A 169 -8.82 5.59 5.64
N PHE A 170 -7.50 5.64 5.44
CA PHE A 170 -6.64 4.46 5.50
C PHE A 170 -6.79 3.71 6.84
N LEU A 171 -6.69 4.43 7.96
CA LEU A 171 -6.86 3.86 9.29
C LEU A 171 -8.28 3.32 9.52
N SER A 172 -9.30 4.02 9.01
CA SER A 172 -10.70 3.57 9.12
C SER A 172 -10.92 2.24 8.38
N LEU A 173 -10.42 2.13 7.15
CA LEU A 173 -10.52 0.90 6.35
C LEU A 173 -9.75 -0.25 6.99
N PHE A 174 -8.56 0.03 7.52
CA PHE A 174 -7.76 -0.95 8.25
C PHE A 174 -8.54 -1.55 9.43
N GLU A 175 -9.10 -0.71 10.31
CA GLU A 175 -9.85 -1.16 11.48
C GLU A 175 -11.14 -1.91 11.07
N GLU A 176 -11.87 -1.41 10.07
CA GLU A 176 -13.07 -2.07 9.55
C GLU A 176 -12.77 -3.49 9.05
N LEU A 177 -11.70 -3.65 8.26
CA LEU A 177 -11.29 -4.95 7.73
C LEU A 177 -10.78 -5.87 8.84
N LYS A 178 -10.02 -5.35 9.81
CA LYS A 178 -9.57 -6.13 10.97
C LYS A 178 -10.73 -6.63 11.83
N GLU A 179 -11.80 -5.85 12.00
CA GLU A 179 -13.02 -6.31 12.68
C GLU A 179 -13.74 -7.37 11.85
N LYS A 180 -13.94 -7.17 10.55
CA LYS A 180 -14.58 -8.17 9.65
C LYS A 180 -13.85 -9.52 9.67
N ILE A 181 -12.52 -9.51 9.59
CA ILE A 181 -11.69 -10.73 9.65
C ILE A 181 -11.91 -11.47 10.98
N ARG A 182 -11.91 -10.75 12.11
CA ARG A 182 -12.16 -11.35 13.44
C ARG A 182 -13.57 -11.95 13.55
N GLU A 183 -14.58 -11.27 13.01
CA GLU A 183 -15.94 -11.79 12.98
C GLU A 183 -16.06 -13.07 12.15
N GLU A 184 -15.40 -13.16 11.01
CA GLU A 184 -15.39 -14.37 10.17
C GLU A 184 -14.67 -15.54 10.83
N GLU A 185 -13.58 -15.29 11.55
CA GLU A 185 -12.86 -16.32 12.32
C GLU A 185 -13.70 -16.83 13.50
N SER A 186 -14.46 -15.96 14.17
CA SER A 186 -15.32 -16.35 15.29
C SER A 186 -16.53 -17.21 14.89
N LYS A 187 -16.87 -17.23 13.59
CA LYS A 187 -17.99 -18.00 13.02
C LYS A 187 -17.55 -19.39 12.52
N LYS A 188 -16.25 -19.68 12.48
CA LYS A 188 -15.67 -20.97 12.09
C LYS A 188 -15.47 -21.87 13.31
#